data_AF-A0A381FES4-F1
#
_entry.id   AF-A0A381FES4-F1
#
_cell.length_a   1.000
_cell.length_b   1.000
_cell.length_c   1.000
_cell.angle_alpha   90.00
_cell.angle_beta   90.00
_cell.angle_gamma   90.00
#
_symmetry.space_group_name_H-M   'P 1'
#
loop_
_entity.id
_entity.type
_entity.pdbx_description
1 polymer ?
#
loop_
_entity_poly.entity_id
_entity_poly.type
_entity_poly.pdbx_seq_one_letter_code
_entity_poly.pdbx_strand_id
1 'polypeptide(L)' 'MALQICPKCKENSFTWFINGKTHLTSWSCFNCDYEAKEDESDQCICENCEEKAKKKLKDKEKEYWWCSNCNTISDL' A
#
# COMPACT_ATOMS: atom_id res chain seq x y z
N MET A 1 -7.51 10.59 4.91
CA MET A 1 -6.56 9.81 5.74
C MET A 1 -7.36 8.72 6.42
N ALA A 2 -7.29 7.50 5.91
CA ALA A 2 -7.96 6.35 6.51
C ALA A 2 -6.87 5.36 6.92
N LEU A 3 -6.96 4.87 8.16
CA LEU A 3 -6.14 3.75 8.60
C LEU A 3 -6.51 2.54 7.77
N GLN A 4 -5.49 1.85 7.29
CA GLN A 4 -5.61 0.59 6.57
C GLN A 4 -5.00 -0.53 7.39
N ILE A 5 -5.38 -1.74 7.03
CA ILE A 5 -4.82 -2.94 7.61
C ILE A 5 -3.42 -3.12 7.04
N CYS A 6 -2.42 -3.25 7.93
CA CYS A 6 -1.05 -3.46 7.50
C CYS A 6 -0.91 -4.86 6.88
N PRO A 7 -0.29 -5.00 5.69
CA PRO A 7 -0.06 -6.31 5.09
C PRO A 7 0.90 -7.18 5.92
N LYS A 8 1.75 -6.57 6.75
CA LYS A 8 2.78 -7.27 7.53
C LYS A 8 2.27 -7.76 8.89
N CYS A 9 1.64 -6.90 9.69
CA CYS A 9 1.14 -7.25 11.03
C CYS A 9 -0.36 -7.48 11.12
N LYS A 10 -1.12 -7.24 10.03
CA LYS A 10 -2.59 -7.37 9.97
C LYS A 10 -3.37 -6.51 10.96
N GLU A 11 -2.73 -5.51 11.56
CA GLU A 11 -3.40 -4.52 12.42
C GLU A 11 -3.80 -3.28 11.62
N ASN A 12 -4.87 -2.61 12.04
CA ASN A 12 -5.38 -1.38 11.42
C ASN A 12 -4.54 -0.16 11.78
N SER A 13 -3.25 -0.24 11.46
CA SER A 13 -2.22 0.68 11.89
C SER A 13 -1.36 1.16 10.73
N PHE A 14 -1.85 1.02 9.50
CA PHE A 14 -1.14 1.41 8.30
C PHE A 14 -1.67 2.75 7.80
N THR A 15 -0.82 3.77 7.81
CA THR A 15 -1.16 5.13 7.39
C THR A 15 -0.32 5.53 6.19
N TRP A 16 -0.80 6.51 5.43
CA TRP A 16 -0.13 7.02 4.25
C TRP A 16 -0.08 8.54 4.24
N PHE A 17 0.97 9.09 3.64
CA PHE A 17 1.21 10.52 3.50
C PHE A 17 1.76 10.83 2.11
N ILE A 18 1.15 11.79 1.42
CA ILE A 18 1.62 12.26 0.12
C ILE A 18 2.69 13.32 0.36
N ASN A 19 3.87 13.12 -0.22
CA ASN A 19 4.90 14.14 -0.18
C ASN A 19 4.75 15.07 -1.39
N GLY A 20 4.27 16.31 -1.21
CA GLY A 20 3.83 17.19 -2.31
C GLY A 20 4.84 17.54 -3.42
N LYS A 21 6.09 17.05 -3.39
CA LYS A 21 7.10 17.22 -4.45
C LYS A 21 7.15 16.08 -5.46
N THR A 22 6.71 14.90 -5.06
CA THR A 22 6.74 13.67 -5.86
C THR A 22 5.39 13.05 -5.61
N HIS A 23 4.56 12.79 -6.62
CA HIS A 23 3.23 12.15 -6.51
C HIS A 23 3.29 10.68 -6.00
N LEU A 24 4.22 10.42 -5.09
CA LEU A 24 4.48 9.20 -4.38
C LEU A 24 3.87 9.33 -3.00
N THR A 25 3.01 8.37 -2.69
CA THR A 25 2.38 8.25 -1.39
C THR A 25 3.27 7.37 -0.52
N SER A 26 3.80 7.88 0.58
CA SER A 26 4.60 7.07 1.51
C SER A 26 3.69 6.43 2.55
N TRP A 27 3.79 5.13 2.70
CA TRP A 27 3.08 4.34 3.68
C TRP A 27 3.99 4.02 4.86
N SER A 28 3.44 4.10 6.06
CA SER A 28 4.12 3.72 7.28
C SER A 28 3.15 3.05 8.25
N CYS A 29 3.59 1.98 8.90
CA CYS A 29 2.86 1.30 9.95
C CYS A 29 3.46 1.63 11.31
N PHE A 30 2.70 2.31 12.17
CA PHE A 30 3.17 2.68 13.52
C PHE A 30 3.23 1.51 14.50
N ASN A 31 2.71 0.34 14.13
CA ASN A 31 2.70 -0.84 15.00
C ASN A 31 3.88 -1.78 14.77
N CYS A 32 4.28 -1.98 13.51
CA CYS A 32 5.41 -2.87 13.14
C CYS A 32 6.57 -2.14 12.44
N ASP A 33 6.55 -0.81 12.46
CA ASP A 33 7.53 0.09 11.83
C ASP A 33 7.77 -0.22 10.34
N TYR A 34 6.72 -0.70 9.66
CA TYR A 34 6.82 -1.07 8.26
C TYR A 34 6.62 0.14 7.36
N GLU A 35 7.52 0.35 6.40
CA GLU A 35 7.48 1.49 5.49
C GLU A 35 7.46 1.01 4.04
N ALA A 36 6.59 1.62 3.23
CA ALA A 36 6.47 1.35 1.79
C ALA A 36 6.23 2.66 1.03
N LYS A 37 6.49 2.69 -0.27
CA LYS A 37 6.16 3.84 -1.14
C LYS A 37 5.21 3.40 -2.23
N GLU A 38 4.10 4.09 -2.34
CA GLU A 38 3.08 3.93 -3.37
C GLU A 38 3.36 4.84 -4.53
N ASP A 39 3.28 4.29 -5.74
CA ASP A 39 3.21 5.05 -6.97
C ASP A 39 1.75 5.15 -7.42
N GLU A 40 1.16 6.35 -7.33
CA GLU A 40 -0.24 6.59 -7.69
C GLU A 40 -0.50 6.60 -9.21
N SER A 41 0.56 6.57 -10.03
CA SER A 41 0.45 6.51 -11.48
C SER A 41 -0.03 5.14 -11.96
N ASP A 42 0.23 4.10 -11.16
CA ASP A 42 -0.06 2.70 -11.48
C ASP A 42 -1.23 2.19 -10.62
N GLN A 43 -2.45 2.58 -11.01
CA GLN A 43 -3.68 2.05 -10.42
C GLN A 43 -4.14 0.82 -11.21
N CYS A 44 -4.16 -0.33 -10.53
CA CYS A 44 -4.57 -1.59 -11.13
C CYS A 44 -5.90 -2.08 -10.54
N ILE A 45 -6.67 -2.83 -11.33
CA ILE A 45 -7.88 -3.47 -10.85
C ILE A 45 -7.47 -4.73 -10.10
N CYS A 46 -7.99 -4.88 -8.90
CA CYS A 46 -7.87 -6.09 -8.11
C CYS A 46 -8.72 -7.20 -8.75
N GLU A 47 -8.12 -8.27 -9.26
CA GLU A 47 -8.91 -9.39 -9.83
C GLU A 47 -9.75 -10.12 -8.77
N ASN A 48 -9.39 -10.00 -7.49
CA ASN A 48 -10.08 -10.68 -6.39
C ASN A 48 -11.31 -9.91 -5.87
N CYS A 49 -11.33 -8.60 -6.09
CA CYS A 49 -12.37 -7.71 -5.57
C CYS A 49 -13.00 -6.83 -6.65
N GLU A 50 -12.51 -6.92 -7.89
CA GLU A 50 -12.92 -6.18 -9.09
C GLU A 50 -12.91 -4.64 -8.94
N GLU A 51 -12.34 -4.15 -7.85
CA GLU A 51 -12.21 -2.73 -7.54
C GLU A 51 -10.81 -2.20 -7.88
N LYS A 52 -10.73 -0.90 -8.19
CA LYS A 52 -9.47 -0.14 -8.34
C LYS A 52 -8.82 0.14 -6.98
N ALA A 53 -8.64 -0.92 -6.19
CA ALA A 53 -8.07 -0.88 -4.85
C ALA A 53 -6.66 -1.47 -4.79
N LYS A 54 -6.12 -1.94 -5.94
CA LYS A 54 -4.77 -2.49 -6.05
C LYS A 54 -3.78 -1.35 -6.25
N LYS A 55 -2.83 -1.25 -5.32
CA LYS A 55 -1.85 -0.18 -5.22
C LYS A 55 -0.46 -0.76 -5.38
N LYS A 56 0.38 -0.11 -6.18
CA LYS A 56 1.76 -0.54 -6.36
C LYS A 56 2.61 0.01 -5.23
N LEU A 57 3.06 -0.87 -4.34
CA LEU A 57 3.92 -0.52 -3.22
C LEU A 57 5.37 -0.96 -3.47
N LYS A 58 6.30 -0.12 -3.04
CA LYS A 58 7.73 -0.35 -3.11
C LYS A 58 8.32 -0.27 -1.70
N ASP A 59 8.74 -1.41 -1.19
CA ASP A 59 9.52 -1.48 0.04
C ASP A 59 11.01 -1.24 -0.26
N LYS A 60 11.84 -1.27 0.79
CA LYS A 60 13.30 -1.22 0.66
C LYS A 60 13.86 -2.38 -0.16
N GLU A 61 13.17 -3.51 -0.21
CA GLU A 61 13.65 -4.74 -0.84
C GLU A 61 13.07 -4.97 -2.24
N LYS A 62 11.77 -4.69 -2.44
CA LYS A 62 11.08 -5.03 -3.69
C LYS A 62 9.81 -4.21 -3.93
N GLU A 63 9.35 -4.28 -5.17
CA GLU A 63 8.05 -3.75 -5.62
C GLU A 63 7.03 -4.88 -5.64
N TYR A 64 5.84 -4.62 -5.14
CA TYR A 64 4.73 -5.57 -5.09
C TYR A 64 3.41 -4.82 -5.19
N TRP A 65 2.37 -5.55 -5.53
CA TRP A 65 1.02 -5.04 -5.52
C TRP A 65 0.35 -5.35 -4.21
N TRP A 66 -0.28 -4.36 -3.59
CA TRP A 66 -1.10 -4.55 -2.41
C TRP A 66 -2.52 -4.07 -2.67
N CYS A 67 -3.49 -4.92 -2.37
CA CYS A 67 -4.89 -4.52 -2.41
C CYS A 67 -5.34 -4.09 -1.03
N SER A 68 -5.77 -2.83 -0.87
CA SER A 68 -6.28 -2.33 0.42
C SER A 68 -7.59 -3.01 0.83
N ASN A 69 -8.42 -3.47 -0.11
CA ASN A 69 -9.69 -4.11 0.20
C ASN A 69 -9.52 -5.59 0.60
N CYS A 70 -8.77 -6.36 -0.20
CA CYS A 70 -8.47 -7.76 0.15
C CYS A 70 -7.39 -7.90 1.23
N ASN A 71 -6.63 -6.85 1.49
CA ASN A 71 -5.40 -6.87 2.28
C ASN A 71 -4.44 -7.99 1.84
N THR A 72 -4.35 -8.22 0.53
CA THR A 72 -3.47 -9.21 -0.08
C THR A 72 -2.32 -8.54 -0.81
N ILE A 73 -1.14 -9.13 -0.68
CA ILE A 73 0.05 -8.75 -1.43
C ILE A 73 0.28 -9.75 -2.56
N SER A 74 0.58 -9.25 -3.75
CA SER A 74 0.99 -10.03 -4.92
C SER A 74 2.35 -9.53 -5.36
N ASP A 75 3.32 -10.44 -5.37
CA ASP A 75 4.66 -10.18 -5.93
C ASP A 75 4.54 -9.89 -7.44
N LEU A 76 5.40 -9.01 -7.97
CA LEU A 76 5.45 -8.67 -9.40
C LEU A 76 6.42 -9.58 -10.15
#